data_AF-A0A6J0J9G0-F1
#
_entry.id   AF-A0A6J0J9G0-F1
#
_cell.length_a   1.000
_cell.length_b   1.000
_cell.length_c   1.000
_cell.angle_alpha   90.00
_cell.angle_beta   90.00
_cell.angle_gamma   90.00
#
_symmetry.space_group_name_H-M   'P 1'
#
loop_
_entity.id
_entity.type
_entity.pdbx_description
1 polymer ?
#
loop_
_entity_poly.entity_id
_entity_poly.type
_entity_poly.pdbx_seq_one_letter_code
_entity_poly.pdbx_strand_id
1 'polypeptide(L)'
;MKECIDQKVYQAELDNVPAAFQDGSVNGGARPGGSSLAIRERAPGRHVEIRAAYIGTTIAVRQAGRQLSFSIRAAEEVARAFTEEQDLQLCVGGCPRSQRLSRSPRGRGRVPADTARALCREMLPVEDVYFQSCVFDVVTSGDANFTMAARGALEDARLFLPDAEKLHIFQAGASCPRVSSSPLLLLLLLSSALWVVLLHF
;
A
#
# COMPACT_ATOMS: atom_id res chain seq x y z
N MET A 1 -3.51 -6.73 -36.23
CA MET A 1 -4.93 -6.34 -36.11
C MET A 1 -5.03 -5.60 -34.78
N LYS A 2 -5.45 -4.32 -34.74
CA LYS A 2 -5.63 -3.63 -33.46
C LYS A 2 -6.74 -4.36 -32.70
N GLU A 3 -6.48 -4.82 -31.48
CA GLU A 3 -7.54 -5.30 -30.60
C GLU A 3 -8.45 -4.10 -30.30
N CYS A 4 -9.60 -4.07 -30.96
CA CYS A 4 -10.57 -2.99 -30.83
C CYS A 4 -11.48 -3.34 -29.65
N ILE A 5 -11.18 -2.78 -28.49
CA ILE A 5 -12.12 -2.75 -27.36
C ILE A 5 -12.89 -1.44 -27.38
N ASP A 6 -14.15 -1.48 -26.93
CA ASP A 6 -14.88 -0.24 -26.68
C ASP A 6 -14.35 0.39 -25.38
N GLN A 7 -14.39 1.72 -25.29
CA GLN A 7 -14.04 2.42 -24.06
C GLN A 7 -15.01 2.01 -22.94
N LYS A 8 -14.47 1.69 -21.77
CA LYS A 8 -15.25 1.29 -20.60
C LYS A 8 -14.93 2.16 -19.40
N VAL A 9 -15.95 2.42 -18.59
CA VAL A 9 -15.86 3.17 -17.35
C VAL A 9 -16.37 2.29 -16.22
N TYR A 10 -15.57 2.15 -15.18
CA TYR A 10 -15.95 1.47 -13.95
C TYR A 10 -15.97 2.48 -12.80
N GLN A 11 -17.01 2.43 -11.98
CA GLN A 11 -17.16 3.25 -10.78
C GLN A 11 -17.73 2.40 -9.66
N ALA A 12 -17.18 2.57 -8.46
CA ALA A 12 -17.68 1.97 -7.24
C ALA A 12 -17.79 3.06 -6.17
N GLU A 13 -18.78 2.90 -5.31
CA GLU A 13 -19.05 3.77 -4.17
C GLU A 13 -19.20 2.91 -2.92
N LEU A 14 -19.21 3.54 -1.75
CA LEU A 14 -19.53 2.82 -0.52
C LEU A 14 -20.93 2.21 -0.65
N ASP A 15 -21.02 0.95 -0.26
CA ASP A 15 -22.19 0.08 -0.33
C ASP A 15 -22.65 -0.26 -1.77
N ASN A 16 -21.84 0.08 -2.78
CA ASN A 16 -22.10 -0.21 -4.18
C ASN A 16 -20.80 -0.53 -4.95
N VAL A 17 -20.43 -1.82 -4.95
CA VAL A 17 -19.33 -2.36 -5.77
C VAL A 17 -19.92 -3.22 -6.89
N PRO A 18 -20.27 -2.63 -8.06
CA PRO A 18 -21.02 -3.33 -9.10
C PRO A 18 -20.16 -4.34 -9.86
N ALA A 19 -20.75 -5.48 -10.26
CA ALA A 19 -20.09 -6.46 -11.13
C ALA A 19 -20.20 -6.11 -12.64
N ALA A 20 -20.28 -4.83 -12.98
CA ALA A 20 -20.47 -4.34 -14.34
C ALA A 20 -19.82 -2.95 -14.53
N PHE A 21 -19.57 -2.58 -15.78
CA PHE A 21 -19.23 -1.23 -16.17
C PHE A 21 -20.46 -0.31 -16.08
N GLN A 22 -20.27 1.01 -16.15
CA GLN A 22 -21.37 1.98 -16.05
C GLN A 22 -22.47 1.78 -17.11
N ASP A 23 -22.12 1.23 -18.28
CA ASP A 23 -23.07 0.90 -19.36
C ASP A 23 -23.78 -0.45 -19.15
N GLY A 24 -23.56 -1.10 -18.01
CA GLY A 24 -24.12 -2.41 -17.66
C GLY A 24 -23.40 -3.60 -18.31
N SER A 25 -22.37 -3.38 -19.14
CA SER A 25 -21.63 -4.49 -19.73
C SER A 25 -20.67 -5.12 -18.71
N VAL A 26 -20.33 -6.39 -18.93
CA VAL A 26 -19.35 -7.12 -18.10
C VAL A 26 -18.02 -7.38 -18.84
N ASN A 27 -17.93 -6.94 -20.09
CA ASN A 27 -16.75 -7.08 -20.95
C ASN A 27 -16.52 -5.85 -21.83
N GLY A 28 -15.44 -5.88 -22.62
CA GLY A 28 -15.02 -4.81 -23.54
C GLY A 28 -15.84 -4.64 -24.82
N GLY A 29 -17.02 -5.25 -24.93
CA GLY A 29 -17.92 -5.12 -26.09
C GLY A 29 -17.99 -6.37 -26.97
N ALA A 30 -18.70 -6.27 -28.10
CA ALA A 30 -18.97 -7.40 -29.01
C ALA A 30 -17.89 -7.63 -30.08
N ARG A 31 -16.89 -6.73 -30.17
CA ARG A 31 -15.84 -6.80 -31.19
C ARG A 31 -14.86 -7.96 -30.93
N PRO A 32 -14.15 -8.46 -31.95
CA PRO A 32 -13.03 -9.38 -31.75
C PRO A 32 -11.96 -8.71 -30.87
N GLY A 33 -11.87 -9.16 -29.61
CA GLY A 33 -11.05 -8.55 -28.56
C GLY A 33 -11.84 -8.09 -27.32
N GLY A 34 -13.17 -7.98 -27.39
CA GLY A 34 -14.00 -7.55 -26.26
C GLY A 34 -13.90 -8.46 -25.03
N SER A 35 -13.58 -9.75 -25.20
CA SER A 35 -13.35 -10.69 -24.10
C SER A 35 -12.01 -10.49 -23.37
N SER A 36 -11.09 -9.70 -23.93
CA SER A 36 -9.80 -9.37 -23.29
C SER A 36 -9.95 -8.41 -22.11
N LEU A 37 -11.09 -7.72 -22.02
CA LEU A 37 -11.50 -6.92 -20.86
C LEU A 37 -12.72 -7.57 -20.24
N ALA A 38 -12.66 -7.92 -18.95
CA ALA A 38 -13.79 -8.53 -18.25
C ALA A 38 -13.84 -8.12 -16.78
N ILE A 39 -15.04 -8.03 -16.22
CA ILE A 39 -15.29 -7.89 -14.79
C ILE A 39 -15.76 -9.23 -14.24
N ARG A 40 -15.24 -9.64 -13.09
CA ARG A 40 -15.64 -10.84 -12.36
C ARG A 40 -16.00 -10.47 -10.94
N GLU A 41 -17.20 -10.83 -10.53
CA GLU A 41 -17.60 -10.72 -9.12
C GLU A 41 -16.90 -11.79 -8.29
N ARG A 42 -16.26 -11.37 -7.20
CA ARG A 42 -15.58 -12.26 -6.24
C ARG A 42 -16.35 -12.38 -4.94
N ALA A 43 -16.98 -11.29 -4.51
CA ALA A 43 -17.95 -11.28 -3.42
C ALA A 43 -19.08 -10.30 -3.78
N PRO A 44 -20.35 -10.75 -3.75
CA PRO A 44 -21.48 -9.92 -4.15
C PRO A 44 -21.51 -8.56 -3.45
N GLY A 45 -21.56 -7.50 -4.26
CA GLY A 45 -21.62 -6.11 -3.81
C GLY A 45 -20.42 -5.62 -2.98
N ARG A 46 -19.34 -6.40 -2.86
CA ARG A 46 -18.21 -6.08 -1.97
C ARG A 46 -16.84 -6.26 -2.61
N HIS A 47 -16.69 -7.11 -3.62
CA HIS A 47 -15.40 -7.37 -4.24
C HIS A 47 -15.56 -7.78 -5.70
N VAL A 48 -14.91 -7.05 -6.59
CA VAL A 48 -14.80 -7.39 -8.02
C VAL A 48 -13.36 -7.35 -8.49
N GLU A 49 -13.07 -8.15 -9.51
CA GLU A 49 -11.82 -8.16 -10.24
C GLU A 49 -12.08 -7.72 -11.68
N ILE A 50 -11.37 -6.69 -12.14
CA ILE A 50 -11.37 -6.20 -13.51
C ILE A 50 -10.07 -6.68 -14.15
N ARG A 51 -10.19 -7.52 -15.17
CA ARG A 51 -9.05 -8.07 -15.91
C ARG A 51 -9.01 -7.46 -17.30
N ALA A 52 -7.99 -6.65 -17.56
CA ALA A 52 -7.65 -6.04 -18.84
C ALA A 52 -6.43 -6.76 -19.44
N ALA A 53 -6.66 -7.96 -19.98
CA ALA A 53 -5.61 -8.84 -20.49
C ALA A 53 -4.82 -8.23 -21.66
N TYR A 54 -5.48 -7.42 -22.50
CA TYR A 54 -4.87 -6.75 -23.66
C TYR A 54 -3.75 -5.75 -23.30
N ILE A 55 -3.73 -5.26 -22.06
CA ILE A 55 -2.68 -4.38 -21.49
C ILE A 55 -2.03 -4.99 -20.24
N GLY A 56 -2.15 -6.31 -20.05
CA GLY A 56 -1.51 -7.02 -18.94
C GLY A 56 -1.89 -6.48 -17.54
N THR A 57 -3.11 -5.94 -17.39
CA THR A 57 -3.51 -5.23 -16.16
C THR A 57 -4.66 -5.96 -15.44
N THR A 58 -4.56 -6.05 -14.12
CA THR A 58 -5.60 -6.57 -13.23
C THR A 58 -5.84 -5.56 -12.12
N ILE A 59 -7.11 -5.24 -11.86
CA ILE A 59 -7.55 -4.32 -10.79
C ILE A 59 -8.52 -5.08 -9.90
N ALA A 60 -8.27 -5.11 -8.60
CA ALA A 60 -9.25 -5.56 -7.61
C ALA A 60 -9.84 -4.33 -6.92
N VAL A 61 -11.17 -4.30 -6.78
CA VAL A 61 -11.88 -3.25 -6.04
C VAL A 61 -12.70 -3.91 -4.95
N ARG A 62 -12.49 -3.47 -3.71
CA ARG A 62 -13.05 -4.11 -2.53
C ARG A 62 -13.58 -3.08 -1.54
N GLN A 63 -14.69 -3.39 -0.90
CA GLN A 63 -15.17 -2.66 0.27
C GLN A 63 -14.82 -3.42 1.56
N ALA A 64 -14.18 -2.71 2.49
CA ALA A 64 -13.86 -3.20 3.83
C ALA A 64 -14.42 -2.22 4.87
N GLY A 65 -15.53 -2.60 5.52
CA GLY A 65 -16.26 -1.68 6.39
C GLY A 65 -16.76 -0.46 5.63
N ARG A 66 -16.36 0.74 6.07
CA ARG A 66 -16.75 2.03 5.46
C ARG A 66 -15.70 2.57 4.48
N GLN A 67 -14.94 1.70 3.85
CA GLN A 67 -13.83 2.09 2.98
C GLN A 67 -13.82 1.29 1.69
N LEU A 68 -13.44 1.97 0.62
CA LEU A 68 -13.06 1.34 -0.63
C LEU A 68 -11.54 1.23 -0.69
N SER A 69 -11.06 0.03 -0.99
CA SER A 69 -9.67 -0.26 -1.30
C SER A 69 -9.57 -0.79 -2.72
N PHE A 70 -8.47 -0.48 -3.40
CA PHE A 70 -8.16 -1.09 -4.68
C PHE A 70 -6.71 -1.57 -4.71
N SER A 71 -6.46 -2.63 -5.48
CA SER A 71 -5.13 -3.16 -5.76
C SER A 71 -4.96 -3.27 -7.26
N ILE A 72 -3.79 -2.89 -7.77
CA ILE A 72 -3.49 -2.92 -9.21
C ILE A 72 -2.19 -3.70 -9.46
N ARG A 73 -2.25 -4.62 -10.41
CA ARG A 73 -1.07 -5.15 -11.10
C ARG A 73 -1.14 -4.71 -12.55
N ALA A 74 -0.13 -3.98 -13.01
CA ALA A 74 -0.02 -3.52 -14.38
C ALA A 74 1.33 -3.93 -14.98
N ALA A 75 1.37 -4.09 -16.30
CA ALA A 75 2.64 -4.21 -17.03
C ALA A 75 3.45 -2.90 -16.89
N GLU A 76 4.78 -2.99 -16.85
CA GLU A 76 5.64 -1.84 -16.56
C GLU A 76 5.48 -0.76 -17.64
N GLU A 77 5.42 -1.16 -18.91
CA GLU A 77 5.20 -0.27 -20.04
C GLU A 77 3.84 0.46 -19.96
N VAL A 78 2.83 -0.15 -19.33
CA VAL A 78 1.51 0.46 -19.13
C VAL A 78 1.54 1.40 -17.93
N ALA A 79 2.15 0.98 -16.82
CA ALA A 79 2.28 1.80 -15.61
C ALA A 79 3.13 3.06 -15.83
N ARG A 80 4.05 3.03 -16.80
CA ARG A 80 4.93 4.16 -17.16
C ARG A 80 4.49 4.93 -18.40
N ALA A 81 3.39 4.54 -19.04
CA ALA A 81 2.86 5.22 -20.22
C ALA A 81 2.05 6.47 -19.83
N PHE A 82 2.73 7.55 -19.48
CA PHE A 82 2.11 8.87 -19.23
C PHE A 82 2.92 9.98 -19.91
N THR A 83 2.24 11.09 -20.25
CA THR A 83 2.89 12.25 -20.88
C THR A 83 3.41 13.23 -19.83
N GLU A 84 4.27 14.19 -20.21
CA GLU A 84 4.82 15.18 -19.28
C GLU A 84 3.74 16.09 -18.68
N GLU A 85 2.58 16.24 -19.35
CA GLU A 85 1.43 17.00 -18.82
C GLU A 85 0.65 16.25 -17.73
N GLN A 86 0.93 14.96 -17.51
CA GLN A 86 0.29 14.10 -16.50
C GLN A 86 1.19 13.94 -15.27
N ASP A 87 1.63 15.06 -14.69
CA ASP A 87 2.65 15.14 -13.64
C ASP A 87 2.26 14.50 -12.30
N LEU A 88 0.97 14.27 -12.03
CA LEU A 88 0.49 13.67 -10.79
C LEU A 88 -0.03 12.23 -10.98
N GLN A 89 0.83 11.25 -10.75
CA GLN A 89 0.50 9.81 -10.72
C GLN A 89 0.80 9.19 -9.34
N LEU A 90 -0.19 9.06 -8.46
CA LEU A 90 0.02 8.60 -7.08
C LEU A 90 0.59 7.17 -6.99
N CYS A 91 0.22 6.28 -7.91
CA CYS A 91 0.74 4.90 -7.93
C CYS A 91 2.22 4.81 -8.35
N VAL A 92 2.76 5.86 -9.00
CA VAL A 92 4.16 5.89 -9.48
C VAL A 92 5.02 6.83 -8.64
N GLY A 93 4.58 8.08 -8.46
CA GLY A 93 5.32 9.13 -7.74
C GLY A 93 4.99 9.24 -6.25
N GLY A 94 3.94 8.53 -5.80
CA GLY A 94 3.41 8.66 -4.44
C GLY A 94 2.73 10.02 -4.19
N CYS A 95 2.31 10.23 -2.95
CA CYS A 95 1.64 11.48 -2.57
C CYS A 95 2.62 12.68 -2.59
N PRO A 96 2.15 13.89 -2.99
CA PRO A 96 2.90 15.13 -2.82
C PRO A 96 3.34 15.33 -1.37
N ARG A 97 4.50 15.96 -1.13
CA ARG A 97 5.08 16.09 0.21
C ARG A 97 4.12 16.73 1.23
N SER A 98 3.33 17.72 0.81
CA SER A 98 2.34 18.40 1.64
C SER A 98 1.15 17.51 2.06
N GLN A 99 0.90 16.42 1.34
CA GLN A 99 -0.17 15.44 1.62
C GLN A 99 0.35 14.20 2.37
N ARG A 100 1.65 14.12 2.67
CA ARG A 100 2.23 12.99 3.40
C ARG A 100 2.00 13.16 4.90
N LEU A 101 1.47 12.13 5.52
CA LEU A 101 1.31 12.07 6.96
C LEU A 101 2.65 11.76 7.65
N SER A 102 2.88 12.35 8.82
CA SER A 102 4.09 12.09 9.61
C SER A 102 4.02 10.70 10.26
N ARG A 103 5.13 9.94 10.17
CA ARG A 103 5.24 8.59 10.74
C ARG A 103 5.12 8.55 12.26
N SER A 104 5.45 9.66 12.92
CA SER A 104 5.12 9.94 14.31
C SER A 104 4.19 11.15 14.29
N PRO A 105 2.87 10.97 14.42
CA PRO A 105 1.99 12.11 14.55
C PRO A 105 2.47 12.90 15.77
N ARG A 106 2.60 14.22 15.65
CA ARG A 106 2.91 15.10 16.80
C ARG A 106 1.78 15.13 17.85
N GLY A 107 0.77 14.27 17.71
CA GLY A 107 -0.29 14.00 18.67
C GLY A 107 -0.40 12.50 18.94
N ARG A 108 -1.02 12.14 20.08
CA ARG A 108 -1.37 10.74 20.36
C ARG A 108 -2.28 10.25 19.22
N GLY A 109 -1.87 9.19 18.54
CA GLY A 109 -2.76 8.47 17.64
C GLY A 109 -4.08 8.16 18.34
N ARG A 110 -5.17 8.05 17.57
CA ARG A 110 -6.50 7.80 18.15
C ARG A 110 -6.55 6.49 18.92
N VAL A 111 -5.70 5.53 18.54
CA VAL A 111 -5.50 4.24 19.19
C VAL A 111 -4.02 4.07 19.55
N PRO A 112 -3.67 3.52 20.74
CA PRO A 112 -2.29 3.19 21.08
C PRO A 112 -1.65 2.23 20.07
N ALA A 113 -0.38 2.45 19.74
CA ALA A 113 0.33 1.64 18.74
C ALA A 113 0.35 0.14 19.08
N ASP A 114 0.49 -0.22 20.35
CA ASP A 114 0.50 -1.63 20.77
C ASP A 114 -0.87 -2.30 20.60
N THR A 115 -1.96 -1.57 20.86
CA THR A 115 -3.32 -2.04 20.58
C THR A 115 -3.53 -2.24 19.08
N ALA A 116 -3.10 -1.30 18.24
CA ALA A 116 -3.19 -1.44 16.79
C ALA A 116 -2.37 -2.63 16.26
N ARG A 117 -1.16 -2.84 16.80
CA ARG A 117 -0.32 -4.01 16.48
C ARG A 117 -1.01 -5.32 16.83
N ALA A 118 -1.63 -5.43 18.00
CA ALA A 118 -2.38 -6.63 18.39
C ALA A 118 -3.50 -6.93 17.38
N LEU A 119 -4.34 -5.94 17.05
CA LEU A 119 -5.43 -6.10 16.07
C LEU A 119 -4.91 -6.51 14.68
N CYS A 120 -3.82 -5.90 14.22
CA CYS A 120 -3.24 -6.23 12.91
C CYS A 120 -2.62 -7.64 12.88
N ARG A 121 -2.08 -8.14 13.99
CA ARG A 121 -1.50 -9.50 14.09
C ARG A 121 -2.56 -10.59 13.98
N GLU A 122 -3.80 -10.31 14.39
CA GLU A 122 -4.91 -11.27 14.25
C GLU A 122 -5.28 -11.50 12.77
N MET A 123 -4.99 -10.53 11.91
CA MET A 123 -5.48 -10.48 10.53
C MET A 123 -4.40 -10.72 9.47
N LEU A 124 -3.12 -10.52 9.83
CA LEU A 124 -1.98 -10.61 8.92
C LEU A 124 -0.94 -11.60 9.46
N PRO A 125 -0.32 -12.42 8.59
CA PRO A 125 0.53 -13.52 9.01
C PRO A 125 1.94 -13.09 9.44
N VAL A 126 2.42 -11.93 8.99
CA VAL A 126 3.79 -11.45 9.22
C VAL A 126 3.82 -9.93 9.38
N GLU A 127 4.88 -9.38 9.99
CA GLU A 127 5.04 -7.94 10.23
C GLU A 127 5.69 -7.17 9.06
N ASP A 128 5.20 -7.40 7.85
CA ASP A 128 5.69 -6.78 6.61
C ASP A 128 5.04 -5.41 6.29
N VAL A 129 5.17 -4.92 5.05
CA VAL A 129 4.57 -3.67 4.59
C VAL A 129 3.04 -3.62 4.74
N TYR A 130 2.31 -4.73 4.57
CA TYR A 130 0.85 -4.75 4.78
C TYR A 130 0.52 -4.58 6.26
N PHE A 131 1.31 -5.22 7.13
CA PHE A 131 1.17 -5.05 8.58
C PHE A 131 1.52 -3.64 9.03
N GLN A 132 2.61 -3.06 8.56
CA GLN A 132 2.98 -1.68 8.92
C GLN A 132 1.93 -0.68 8.43
N SER A 133 1.34 -0.91 7.25
CA SER A 133 0.24 -0.09 6.73
C SER A 133 -1.01 -0.22 7.59
N CYS A 134 -1.40 -1.45 7.96
CA CYS A 134 -2.49 -1.71 8.90
C CYS A 134 -2.32 -0.95 10.21
N VAL A 135 -1.15 -1.06 10.84
CA VAL A 135 -0.87 -0.40 12.13
C VAL A 135 -0.95 1.11 11.97
N PHE A 136 -0.36 1.66 10.91
CA PHE A 136 -0.40 3.09 10.63
C PHE A 136 -1.84 3.60 10.47
N ASP A 137 -2.66 2.90 9.68
CA ASP A 137 -4.03 3.31 9.40
C ASP A 137 -4.90 3.20 10.66
N VAL A 138 -4.80 2.12 11.44
CA VAL A 138 -5.54 1.95 12.69
C VAL A 138 -5.15 3.00 13.73
N VAL A 139 -3.86 3.28 13.91
CA VAL A 139 -3.38 4.32 14.84
C VAL A 139 -3.89 5.70 14.44
N THR A 140 -3.83 6.01 13.14
CA THR A 140 -4.17 7.34 12.61
C THR A 140 -5.67 7.57 12.59
N SER A 141 -6.45 6.58 12.15
CA SER A 141 -7.89 6.70 11.98
C SER A 141 -8.69 6.37 13.23
N GLY A 142 -8.19 5.47 14.07
CA GLY A 142 -8.93 4.83 15.16
C GLY A 142 -9.96 3.78 14.71
N ASP A 143 -9.97 3.40 13.42
CA ASP A 143 -10.92 2.44 12.86
C ASP A 143 -10.27 1.06 12.68
N ALA A 144 -10.79 0.05 13.39
CA ALA A 144 -10.32 -1.32 13.29
C ALA A 144 -10.63 -1.97 11.93
N ASN A 145 -11.55 -1.42 11.12
CA ASN A 145 -11.87 -1.95 9.78
C ASN A 145 -10.68 -1.92 8.82
N PHE A 146 -9.68 -1.06 9.07
CA PHE A 146 -8.43 -1.06 8.30
C PHE A 146 -7.65 -2.38 8.39
N THR A 147 -7.88 -3.18 9.44
CA THR A 147 -7.31 -4.54 9.52
C THR A 147 -7.83 -5.45 8.40
N MET A 148 -9.11 -5.33 8.05
CA MET A 148 -9.72 -6.06 6.94
C MET A 148 -9.24 -5.53 5.58
N ALA A 149 -9.08 -4.21 5.45
CA ALA A 149 -8.55 -3.60 4.23
C ALA A 149 -7.11 -4.09 3.94
N ALA A 150 -6.25 -4.10 4.95
CA ALA A 150 -4.88 -4.57 4.83
C ALA A 150 -4.80 -6.08 4.51
N ARG A 151 -5.64 -6.91 5.16
CA ARG A 151 -5.75 -8.34 4.81
C ARG A 151 -6.20 -8.52 3.37
N GLY A 152 -7.17 -7.72 2.91
CA GLY A 152 -7.65 -7.78 1.54
C GLY A 152 -6.59 -7.43 0.51
N ALA A 153 -5.80 -6.39 0.77
CA ALA A 153 -4.67 -6.02 -0.08
C ALA A 153 -3.62 -7.14 -0.18
N LEU A 154 -3.33 -7.84 0.92
CA LEU A 154 -2.42 -9.00 0.92
C LEU A 154 -2.99 -10.16 0.09
N GLU A 155 -4.29 -10.44 0.20
CA GLU A 155 -4.97 -11.46 -0.61
C GLU A 155 -4.95 -11.12 -2.10
N ASP A 156 -5.18 -9.86 -2.47
CA ASP A 156 -5.13 -9.42 -3.86
C ASP A 156 -3.70 -9.53 -4.41
N ALA A 157 -2.70 -9.12 -3.63
CA ALA A 157 -1.30 -9.27 -4.02
C ALA A 157 -0.87 -10.72 -4.22
N ARG A 158 -1.37 -11.66 -3.38
CA ARG A 158 -1.15 -13.11 -3.56
C ARG A 158 -1.71 -13.63 -4.87
N LEU A 159 -2.84 -13.09 -5.34
CA LEU A 159 -3.44 -13.48 -6.61
C LEU A 159 -2.71 -12.87 -7.80
N PHE A 160 -2.12 -11.69 -7.62
CA PHE A 160 -1.45 -10.93 -8.66
C PHE A 160 -0.02 -11.40 -8.92
N LEU A 161 0.69 -11.80 -7.86
CA LEU A 161 2.09 -12.18 -7.92
C LEU A 161 2.22 -13.71 -8.05
N PRO A 162 2.84 -14.22 -9.13
CA PRO A 162 3.12 -15.65 -9.26
C PRO A 162 4.22 -16.13 -8.30
N ASP A 163 5.05 -15.19 -7.83
CA ASP A 163 6.19 -15.45 -6.96
C ASP A 163 5.87 -14.99 -5.53
N ALA A 164 5.70 -15.96 -4.62
CA ALA A 164 5.36 -15.71 -3.23
C ALA A 164 6.50 -15.03 -2.44
N GLU A 165 7.75 -15.13 -2.89
CA GLU A 165 8.89 -14.47 -2.21
C GLU A 165 8.83 -12.95 -2.35
N LYS A 166 8.23 -12.46 -3.45
CA LYS A 166 8.06 -11.02 -3.72
C LYS A 166 6.84 -10.42 -3.02
N LEU A 167 6.02 -11.25 -2.38
CA LEU A 167 4.82 -10.79 -1.69
C LEU A 167 5.17 -9.97 -0.44
N HIS A 168 6.12 -10.45 0.35
CA HIS A 168 6.44 -9.91 1.66
C HIS A 168 7.64 -8.97 1.58
N ILE A 169 7.36 -7.67 1.65
CA ILE A 169 8.38 -6.63 1.74
C ILE A 169 8.56 -6.27 3.21
N PHE A 170 9.64 -6.77 3.81
CA PHE A 170 10.05 -6.33 5.13
C PHE A 170 10.77 -5.00 5.01
N GLN A 171 10.37 -4.02 5.81
CA GLN A 171 11.19 -2.81 5.90
C GLN A 171 12.56 -3.24 6.41
N ALA A 172 13.61 -3.03 5.61
CA ALA A 172 14.97 -3.03 6.12
C ALA A 172 14.91 -2.13 7.35
N GLY A 173 15.15 -2.73 8.53
CA GLY A 173 14.86 -2.10 9.81
C GLY A 173 15.30 -0.65 9.74
N ALA A 174 14.48 0.27 10.24
CA ALA A 174 14.89 1.66 10.36
C ALA A 174 16.21 1.65 11.12
N SER A 175 17.30 1.63 10.36
CA SER A 175 18.62 2.02 10.76
C SER A 175 18.45 3.50 10.99
N CYS A 176 17.83 3.84 12.12
CA CYS A 176 18.41 4.90 12.91
C CYS A 176 19.91 4.62 12.83
N PRO A 177 20.75 5.51 12.29
CA PRO A 177 22.12 5.48 12.70
C PRO A 177 22.00 5.52 14.22
N ARG A 178 22.23 4.39 14.88
CA ARG A 178 22.56 4.40 16.30
C ARG A 178 23.66 5.45 16.31
N VAL A 179 23.39 6.60 16.94
CA VAL A 179 24.47 7.45 17.39
C VAL A 179 25.31 6.49 18.21
N SER A 180 26.37 5.99 17.59
CA SER A 180 27.27 5.05 18.20
C SER A 180 27.89 5.89 19.29
N SER A 181 27.40 5.72 20.51
CA SER A 181 28.06 6.21 21.71
C SER A 181 29.40 5.48 21.75
N SER A 182 30.36 5.99 20.97
CA SER A 182 31.66 5.38 20.83
C SER A 182 32.35 5.50 22.19
N PRO A 183 32.71 4.38 22.85
CA PRO A 183 33.36 4.43 24.15
C PRO A 183 34.72 5.16 24.07
N LEU A 184 35.30 5.31 22.88
CA LEU A 184 36.47 6.14 22.61
C LEU A 184 36.25 7.61 22.91
N LEU A 185 35.05 8.18 22.66
CA LEU A 185 34.78 9.58 22.97
C LEU A 185 34.71 9.82 24.48
N LEU A 186 34.12 8.89 25.24
CA LEU A 186 34.12 8.92 26.71
C LEU A 186 35.52 8.74 27.28
N LEU A 187 36.32 7.84 26.71
CA LEU A 187 37.71 7.62 27.14
C LEU A 187 38.61 8.84 26.83
N LEU A 188 38.39 9.53 25.72
CA LEU A 188 39.09 10.78 25.38
C LEU A 188 38.68 11.94 26.31
N LEU A 189 37.41 12.03 26.68
CA LEU A 189 36.95 13.03 27.65
C LEU A 189 37.50 12.74 29.06
N LEU A 190 37.52 11.48 29.49
CA LEU A 190 38.10 11.07 30.77
C LEU A 190 39.62 11.26 30.81
N SER A 191 40.34 10.96 29.73
CA SER A 191 41.80 11.17 29.66
C SER A 191 42.16 12.65 29.63
N SER A 192 41.36 13.49 28.95
CA SER A 192 41.54 14.95 28.97
C SER A 192 41.26 15.54 30.36
N ALA A 193 40.24 15.04 31.07
CA ALA A 193 39.94 15.45 32.43
C ALA A 193 41.05 15.02 33.42
N LEU A 194 41.59 13.80 33.30
CA LEU A 194 42.74 13.37 34.10
C LEU A 194 43.99 14.20 33.80
N TRP A 195 44.26 14.54 32.53
CA TRP A 195 45.38 15.39 32.15
C TRP A 195 45.28 16.79 32.74
N VAL A 196 44.08 17.40 32.72
CA VAL A 196 43.86 18.73 33.31
C VAL A 196 44.03 18.71 34.83
N VAL A 197 43.62 17.63 35.51
CA VAL A 197 43.82 17.48 36.97
C VAL A 197 45.29 17.26 37.32
N LEU A 198 46.04 16.50 36.51
CA LEU A 198 47.48 16.26 36.70
C LEU A 198 48.36 17.48 36.38
N LEU A 199 47.88 18.43 35.57
CA LEU A 199 48.59 19.69 35.28
C LEU A 199 48.33 20.78 36.32
N HIS A 200 47.39 20.56 37.26
CA HIS A 200 47.03 21.50 38.31
C HIS A 200 47.56 21.11 39.71
N PHE A 201 48.42 20.09 39.80
CA PHE A 201 49.17 19.69 41.00
C PHE A 201 50.68 19.67 40.75
#